data_AF-A0A1F9ZT36-F1
#
_entry.id   AF-A0A1F9ZT36-F1
#
_cell.length_a   1.000
_cell.length_b   1.000
_cell.length_c   1.000
_cell.angle_alpha   90.00
_cell.angle_beta   90.00
_cell.angle_gamma   90.00
#
_symmetry.space_group_name_H-M   'P 1'
#
loop_
_entity.id
_entity.type
_entity.pdbx_description
1 polymer ?
#
loop_
_entity_poly.entity_id
_entity_poly.type
_entity_poly.pdbx_seq_one_letter_code
_entity_poly.pdbx_strand_id
1 'polypeptide(L)'
;MRKIIRMFGIIALILYLNGCAAKPKPTEPVEAFLTALKADINSEFDDTLYFTEEVTTFDTFNQIEENPDTPLELQTKLTEMLKAFEYKIISETVDNDKAVVVVEVKTHDLGGLFTEWVTLIFTKAFEMAMNGATEEEIEAVFIQDFLTLAEKSEMDLLKTVEVKLTLVDGKWLMDGGDANRLLFNAVTGDFLSFAEENPIFEEGTAE
;
A
#
# COMPACT_ATOMS: atom_id res chain seq x y z
N MET A 1 52.73 -32.42 -20.94
CA MET A 1 51.31 -32.70 -21.30
C MET A 1 50.44 -33.12 -20.11
N ARG A 2 50.86 -34.06 -19.24
CA ARG A 2 50.07 -34.48 -18.06
C ARG A 2 49.72 -33.37 -17.03
N LYS A 3 50.54 -32.31 -16.94
CA LYS A 3 50.32 -31.16 -16.04
C LYS A 3 49.29 -30.14 -16.58
N ILE A 4 49.17 -30.02 -17.91
CA ILE A 4 48.24 -29.10 -18.57
C ILE A 4 46.81 -29.67 -18.53
N ILE A 5 46.67 -30.99 -18.69
CA ILE A 5 45.37 -31.69 -18.57
C ILE A 5 44.80 -31.60 -17.15
N ARG A 6 45.66 -31.64 -16.12
CA ARG A 6 45.22 -31.46 -14.71
C ARG A 6 44.80 -30.02 -14.39
N MET A 7 45.38 -29.03 -15.05
CA MET A 7 45.05 -27.62 -14.85
C MET A 7 43.72 -27.23 -15.52
N PHE A 8 43.41 -27.83 -16.68
CA PHE A 8 42.13 -27.60 -17.38
C PHE A 8 40.93 -28.23 -16.66
N GLY A 9 41.14 -29.35 -15.96
CA GLY A 9 40.10 -30.01 -15.17
C GLY A 9 39.64 -29.23 -13.93
N ILE A 10 40.53 -28.44 -13.32
CA ILE A 10 40.21 -27.62 -12.13
C ILE A 10 39.46 -26.34 -12.53
N ILE A 11 39.81 -25.72 -13.67
CA ILE A 11 39.13 -24.53 -14.18
C ILE A 11 37.72 -24.86 -14.67
N ALA A 12 37.52 -26.03 -15.30
CA ALA A 12 36.19 -26.51 -15.66
C ALA A 12 35.30 -26.74 -14.43
N LEU A 13 35.86 -27.20 -13.31
CA LEU A 13 35.11 -27.46 -12.06
C LEU A 13 34.66 -26.18 -11.35
N ILE A 14 35.42 -25.08 -11.45
CA ILE A 14 35.07 -23.77 -10.86
C ILE A 14 33.93 -23.10 -11.65
N LEU A 15 33.81 -23.36 -12.96
CA LEU A 15 32.71 -22.85 -13.79
C LEU A 15 31.36 -23.55 -13.51
N TYR A 16 31.36 -24.76 -12.94
CA TYR A 16 30.13 -25.46 -12.51
C TYR A 16 29.64 -25.05 -11.11
N LEU A 17 30.43 -24.30 -10.34
CA LEU A 17 30.07 -23.90 -8.96
C LEU A 17 29.29 -22.57 -8.88
N ASN A 18 29.14 -21.82 -9.98
CA ASN A 18 28.33 -20.59 -10.00
C ASN A 18 26.82 -20.85 -10.24
N GLY A 19 26.38 -22.11 -10.29
CA GLY A 19 24.98 -22.49 -10.48
C GLY A 19 24.14 -22.56 -9.20
N CYS A 20 24.68 -22.15 -8.05
CA CYS A 20 24.01 -22.20 -6.75
C CYS A 20 23.89 -20.81 -6.12
N ALA A 21 23.60 -19.78 -6.92
CA ALA A 21 22.85 -18.65 -6.39
C ALA A 21 21.41 -19.15 -6.23
N ALA A 22 20.86 -19.09 -5.01
CA ALA A 22 19.45 -19.40 -4.80
C ALA A 22 18.62 -18.62 -5.82
N LYS A 23 17.71 -19.28 -6.53
CA LYS A 23 16.83 -18.59 -7.47
C LYS A 23 16.08 -17.49 -6.71
N PRO A 24 15.98 -16.27 -7.27
CA PRO A 24 15.25 -15.18 -6.62
C PRO A 24 13.81 -15.63 -6.39
N LYS A 25 13.28 -15.35 -5.20
CA LYS A 25 11.94 -15.77 -4.82
C LYS A 25 10.93 -14.66 -5.14
N PRO A 26 9.77 -14.98 -5.73
CA PRO A 26 8.71 -14.00 -5.95
C PRO A 26 8.24 -13.28 -4.67
N THR A 27 8.37 -13.90 -3.50
CA THR A 27 7.97 -13.27 -2.23
C THR A 27 8.86 -12.11 -1.81
N GLU A 28 10.13 -12.11 -2.19
CA GLU A 28 11.11 -11.09 -1.77
C GLU A 28 10.70 -9.65 -2.15
N PRO A 29 10.34 -9.33 -3.41
CA PRO A 29 9.88 -7.98 -3.76
C PRO A 29 8.57 -7.58 -3.05
N VAL A 30 7.65 -8.52 -2.82
CA VAL A 30 6.39 -8.25 -2.10
C VAL A 30 6.66 -7.88 -0.64
N GLU A 31 7.52 -8.64 0.04
CA GLU A 31 7.94 -8.35 1.41
C GLU A 31 8.69 -7.02 1.51
N ALA A 32 9.59 -6.75 0.57
CA ALA A 32 10.34 -5.50 0.53
C ALA A 32 9.42 -4.30 0.35
N PHE A 33 8.47 -4.38 -0.59
CA PHE A 33 7.46 -3.35 -0.81
C PHE A 33 6.61 -3.09 0.44
N LEU A 34 5.99 -4.14 1.01
CA LEU A 34 5.14 -3.99 2.20
C LEU A 34 5.91 -3.49 3.42
N THR A 35 7.19 -3.88 3.55
CA THR A 35 8.07 -3.38 4.62
C THR A 35 8.37 -1.90 4.44
N ALA A 36 8.67 -1.49 3.21
CA ALA A 36 8.97 -0.10 2.90
C ALA A 36 7.72 0.78 3.10
N LEU A 37 6.54 0.32 2.66
CA LEU A 37 5.25 1.00 2.89
C LEU A 37 4.96 1.23 4.39
N LYS A 38 5.28 0.25 5.25
CA LYS A 38 5.16 0.44 6.71
C LYS A 38 6.16 1.42 7.28
N ALA A 39 7.38 1.46 6.73
CA ALA A 39 8.44 2.32 7.24
C ALA A 39 8.11 3.78 6.92
N ASP A 40 7.74 4.02 5.67
CA ASP A 40 7.48 5.34 5.15
C ASP A 40 6.43 5.25 4.04
N ILE A 41 5.20 5.65 4.36
CA ILE A 41 4.12 5.72 3.36
C ILE A 41 4.27 6.95 2.45
N ASN A 42 5.15 7.88 2.85
CA ASN A 42 5.38 9.17 2.20
C ASN A 42 6.67 9.17 1.37
N SER A 43 7.49 8.11 1.44
CA SER A 43 8.69 8.05 0.61
C SER A 43 8.23 8.00 -0.84
N GLU A 44 8.78 8.87 -1.69
CA GLU A 44 8.75 8.70 -3.14
C GLU A 44 9.26 7.28 -3.43
N PHE A 45 8.32 6.35 -3.59
CA PHE A 45 8.65 4.98 -3.95
C PHE A 45 9.17 5.08 -5.37
N ASP A 46 10.44 4.71 -5.56
CA ASP A 46 10.92 4.45 -6.89
C ASP A 46 10.19 3.19 -7.38
N ASP A 47 9.04 3.39 -8.04
CA ASP A 47 8.18 2.33 -8.56
C ASP A 47 8.97 1.35 -9.42
N THR A 48 10.04 1.80 -10.07
CA THR A 48 10.90 0.95 -10.91
C THR A 48 11.68 -0.12 -10.11
N LEU A 49 11.77 0.02 -8.79
CA LEU A 49 12.38 -0.98 -7.90
C LEU A 49 11.45 -2.15 -7.59
N TYR A 50 10.14 -1.92 -7.64
CA TYR A 50 9.14 -2.87 -7.17
C TYR A 50 8.18 -3.33 -8.26
N PHE A 51 7.96 -2.52 -9.29
CA PHE A 51 6.94 -2.71 -10.32
C PHE A 51 7.51 -2.78 -11.73
N THR A 52 6.80 -3.47 -12.62
CA THR A 52 7.17 -3.56 -14.04
C THR A 52 6.89 -2.28 -14.82
N GLU A 53 5.95 -1.47 -14.34
CA GLU A 53 5.51 -0.19 -14.89
C GLU A 53 4.94 0.68 -13.76
N GLU A 54 4.69 1.96 -14.05
CA GLU A 54 4.18 2.95 -13.10
C GLU A 54 2.84 2.53 -12.49
N VAL A 55 2.62 2.86 -11.21
CA VAL A 55 1.40 2.53 -10.48
C VAL A 55 0.65 3.81 -10.14
N THR A 56 -0.48 4.05 -10.83
CA THR A 56 -1.30 5.26 -10.65
C THR A 56 -2.05 5.32 -9.32
N THR A 57 -2.10 4.22 -8.56
CA THR A 57 -2.80 4.13 -7.27
C THR A 57 -2.10 4.90 -6.15
N PHE A 58 -0.82 5.27 -6.31
CA PHE A 58 -0.06 6.03 -5.31
C PHE A 58 -0.42 7.52 -5.26
N ASP A 59 -0.90 8.08 -6.38
CA ASP A 59 -1.23 9.51 -6.47
C ASP A 59 -2.32 9.92 -5.47
N THR A 60 -3.22 9.00 -5.09
CA THR A 60 -4.29 9.25 -4.12
C THR A 60 -3.77 9.44 -2.69
N PHE A 61 -2.63 8.83 -2.34
CA PHE A 61 -2.06 8.96 -1.00
C PHE A 61 -1.34 10.28 -0.78
N ASN A 62 -0.53 10.69 -1.76
CA ASN A 62 0.27 11.90 -1.67
C ASN A 62 -0.60 13.17 -1.56
N GLN A 63 -1.81 13.13 -2.12
CA GLN A 63 -2.74 14.27 -2.10
C GLN A 63 -3.33 14.59 -0.73
N ILE A 64 -3.34 13.65 0.22
CA ILE A 64 -3.94 13.88 1.55
C ILE A 64 -2.99 14.66 2.47
N GLU A 65 -1.68 14.46 2.32
CA GLU A 65 -0.65 15.12 3.13
C GLU A 65 -0.24 16.49 2.56
N GLU A 66 -0.28 16.68 1.24
CA GLU A 66 0.10 17.95 0.61
C GLU A 66 -0.98 19.04 0.69
N ASN A 67 -2.15 18.76 1.26
CA ASN A 67 -3.19 19.77 1.45
C ASN A 67 -2.93 20.58 2.74
N PRO A 68 -2.49 21.85 2.63
CA PRO A 68 -2.19 22.69 3.79
C PRO A 68 -3.43 23.03 4.63
N ASP A 69 -4.63 22.81 4.08
CA ASP A 69 -5.91 23.06 4.75
C ASP A 69 -6.38 21.85 5.57
N THR A 70 -5.74 20.68 5.46
CA THR A 70 -6.04 19.54 6.33
C THR A 70 -5.39 19.75 7.70
N PRO A 71 -6.15 19.72 8.81
CA PRO A 71 -5.58 19.79 10.15
C PRO A 71 -4.49 18.74 10.41
N LEU A 72 -3.35 19.17 10.97
CA LEU A 72 -2.18 18.31 11.24
C LEU A 72 -2.54 17.06 12.08
N GLU A 73 -3.50 17.18 12.99
CA GLU A 73 -3.97 16.08 13.83
C GLU A 73 -4.64 14.97 13.02
N LEU A 74 -5.45 15.33 12.00
CA LEU A 74 -6.07 14.39 11.08
C LEU A 74 -5.02 13.70 10.22
N GLN A 75 -4.10 14.47 9.63
CA GLN A 75 -3.01 13.93 8.80
C GLN A 75 -2.17 12.93 9.59
N THR A 76 -1.72 13.32 10.79
CA THR A 76 -0.90 12.47 11.66
C THR A 76 -1.64 11.18 11.99
N LYS A 77 -2.92 11.27 12.39
CA LYS A 77 -3.69 10.10 12.78
C LYS A 77 -3.97 9.17 11.60
N LEU A 78 -4.30 9.71 10.44
CA LEU A 78 -4.52 8.92 9.22
C LEU A 78 -3.24 8.19 8.80
N THR A 79 -2.09 8.88 8.79
CA THR A 79 -0.79 8.28 8.47
C THR A 79 -0.44 7.16 9.45
N GLU A 80 -0.69 7.34 10.76
CA GLU A 80 -0.53 6.28 11.75
C GLU A 80 -1.37 5.04 11.43
N MET A 81 -2.65 5.24 11.07
CA MET A 81 -3.57 4.14 10.75
C MET A 81 -3.21 3.43 9.44
N LEU A 82 -2.79 4.16 8.40
CA LEU A 82 -2.38 3.57 7.12
C LEU A 82 -1.10 2.73 7.26
N LYS A 83 -0.18 3.13 8.16
CA LYS A 83 1.02 2.34 8.50
C LYS A 83 0.70 1.13 9.38
N ALA A 84 -0.45 1.14 10.06
CA ALA A 84 -0.89 0.09 10.96
C ALA A 84 -1.58 -1.05 10.18
N PHE A 85 -0.77 -1.91 9.57
CA PHE A 85 -1.24 -3.18 9.03
C PHE A 85 -0.32 -4.34 9.41
N GLU A 86 -0.86 -5.55 9.44
CA GLU A 86 -0.11 -6.81 9.52
C GLU A 86 -0.25 -7.54 8.17
N TYR A 87 0.77 -8.30 7.78
CA TYR A 87 0.67 -9.13 6.59
C TYR A 87 1.33 -10.49 6.82
N LYS A 88 0.87 -11.47 6.05
CA LYS A 88 1.40 -12.82 6.03
C LYS A 88 1.39 -13.37 4.61
N ILE A 89 2.55 -13.83 4.16
CA ILE A 89 2.64 -14.61 2.91
C ILE A 89 2.05 -16.00 3.16
N ILE A 90 1.04 -16.38 2.38
CA ILE A 90 0.34 -17.67 2.50
C ILE A 90 0.97 -18.70 1.56
N SER A 91 1.23 -18.31 0.32
CA SER A 91 1.81 -19.18 -0.70
C SER A 91 2.43 -18.40 -1.84
N GLU A 92 3.34 -19.04 -2.57
CA GLU A 92 3.83 -18.57 -3.86
C GLU A 92 3.68 -19.69 -4.91
N THR A 93 3.32 -19.32 -6.13
CA THR A 93 3.29 -20.21 -7.29
C THR A 93 4.07 -19.57 -8.42
N VAL A 94 4.94 -20.35 -9.07
CA VAL A 94 5.76 -19.89 -10.20
C VAL A 94 5.40 -20.67 -11.45
N ASP A 95 5.09 -19.95 -12.52
CA ASP A 95 4.92 -20.46 -13.87
C ASP A 95 5.82 -19.68 -14.83
N ASN A 96 6.99 -20.26 -15.14
CA ASN A 96 8.01 -19.65 -15.99
C ASN A 96 8.47 -18.27 -15.49
N ASP A 97 8.14 -17.23 -16.24
CA ASP A 97 8.43 -15.82 -15.97
C ASP A 97 7.30 -15.09 -15.24
N LYS A 98 6.26 -15.82 -14.81
CA LYS A 98 5.14 -15.31 -14.03
C LYS A 98 5.10 -15.96 -12.65
N ALA A 99 4.64 -15.20 -11.66
CA ALA A 99 4.38 -15.72 -10.34
C ALA A 99 3.14 -15.07 -9.72
N VAL A 100 2.51 -15.83 -8.81
CA VAL A 100 1.44 -15.35 -7.95
C VAL A 100 1.84 -15.58 -6.51
N VAL A 101 1.84 -14.52 -5.72
CA VAL A 101 2.06 -14.55 -4.27
C VAL A 101 0.74 -14.24 -3.58
N VAL A 102 0.27 -15.14 -2.73
CA VAL A 102 -0.96 -14.94 -1.96
C VAL A 102 -0.59 -14.30 -0.63
N VAL A 103 -1.16 -13.13 -0.37
CA VAL A 103 -0.89 -12.33 0.84
C VAL A 103 -2.19 -12.18 1.62
N GLU A 104 -2.14 -12.48 2.91
CA GLU A 104 -3.16 -12.10 3.87
C GLU A 104 -2.75 -10.78 4.53
N VAL A 105 -3.63 -9.78 4.52
CA VAL A 105 -3.43 -8.45 5.08
C VAL A 105 -4.50 -8.21 6.13
N LYS A 106 -4.09 -7.72 7.30
CA LYS A 106 -4.96 -7.33 8.41
C LYS A 106 -4.74 -5.85 8.71
N THR A 107 -5.78 -5.04 8.66
CA THR A 107 -5.68 -3.57 8.80
C THR A 107 -6.94 -3.01 9.47
N HIS A 108 -6.98 -1.70 9.66
CA HIS A 108 -8.19 -0.96 10.03
C HIS A 108 -9.17 -0.90 8.83
N ASP A 109 -10.48 -0.98 9.08
CA ASP A 109 -11.49 -0.68 8.04
C ASP A 109 -11.62 0.83 7.84
N LEU A 110 -10.69 1.41 7.06
CA LEU A 110 -10.68 2.84 6.78
C LEU A 110 -11.83 3.24 5.86
N GLY A 111 -12.19 2.42 4.87
CA GLY A 111 -13.36 2.68 4.02
C GLY A 111 -14.64 2.81 4.84
N GLY A 112 -14.86 1.88 5.78
CA GLY A 112 -15.97 1.95 6.74
C GLY A 112 -15.89 3.15 7.67
N LEU A 113 -14.72 3.45 8.24
CA LEU A 113 -14.50 4.60 9.11
C LEU A 113 -14.83 5.92 8.40
N PHE A 114 -14.32 6.13 7.19
CA PHE A 114 -14.57 7.34 6.42
C PHE A 114 -16.04 7.45 6.00
N THR A 115 -16.68 6.33 5.66
CA THR A 115 -18.13 6.29 5.39
C THR A 115 -18.93 6.77 6.60
N GLU A 116 -18.59 6.29 7.80
CA GLU A 116 -19.24 6.72 9.05
C GLU A 116 -18.96 8.20 9.32
N TRP A 117 -17.71 8.62 9.21
CA TRP A 117 -17.29 10.00 9.49
C TRP A 117 -17.99 11.01 8.57
N VAL A 118 -18.04 10.75 7.26
CA VAL A 118 -18.74 11.59 6.29
C VAL A 118 -20.24 11.66 6.57
N THR A 119 -20.86 10.54 6.95
CA THR A 119 -22.29 10.51 7.34
C THR A 119 -22.56 11.39 8.57
N LEU A 120 -21.66 11.36 9.56
CA LEU A 120 -21.74 12.21 10.75
C LEU A 120 -21.58 13.69 10.39
N ILE A 121 -20.59 14.02 9.56
CA ILE A 121 -20.35 15.39 9.08
C ILE A 121 -21.61 15.94 8.43
N PHE A 122 -22.19 15.25 7.44
CA PHE A 122 -23.36 15.77 6.72
C PHE A 122 -24.55 16.05 7.65
N THR A 123 -24.78 15.19 8.64
CA THR A 123 -25.90 15.34 9.57
C THR A 123 -25.65 16.46 10.57
N LYS A 124 -24.46 16.50 11.19
CA LYS A 124 -24.11 17.46 12.24
C LYS A 124 -23.82 18.84 11.70
N ALA A 125 -23.17 18.96 10.53
CA ALA A 125 -22.90 20.24 9.87
C ALA A 125 -24.18 21.06 9.73
N PHE A 126 -25.23 20.42 9.20
CA PHE A 126 -26.50 21.06 8.94
C PHE A 126 -27.18 21.51 10.24
N GLU A 127 -27.22 20.66 11.25
CA GLU A 127 -27.79 21.00 12.55
C GLU A 127 -27.04 22.14 13.24
N MET A 128 -25.70 22.09 13.25
CA MET A 128 -24.86 23.11 13.87
C MET A 128 -24.97 24.45 13.16
N ALA A 129 -24.97 24.46 11.83
CA ALA A 129 -25.17 25.67 11.04
C ALA A 129 -26.55 26.30 11.30
N MET A 130 -27.62 25.50 11.40
CA MET A 130 -28.96 25.99 11.75
C MET A 130 -29.02 26.59 13.17
N ASN A 131 -28.20 26.08 14.08
CA ASN A 131 -28.09 26.59 15.45
C ASN A 131 -27.12 27.77 15.58
N GLY A 132 -26.55 28.25 14.47
CA GLY A 132 -25.70 29.44 14.42
C GLY A 132 -24.24 29.20 14.82
N ALA A 133 -23.75 27.96 14.76
CA ALA A 133 -22.34 27.64 14.98
C ALA A 133 -21.46 28.28 13.89
N THR A 134 -20.23 28.64 14.25
CA THR A 134 -19.23 29.12 13.29
C THR A 134 -18.60 27.96 12.51
N GLU A 135 -17.94 28.27 11.39
CA GLU A 135 -17.18 27.28 10.62
C GLU A 135 -16.07 26.63 11.47
N GLU A 136 -15.37 27.41 12.28
CA GLU A 136 -14.33 26.93 13.21
C GLU A 136 -14.88 25.94 14.25
N GLU A 137 -16.07 26.21 14.80
CA GLU A 137 -16.74 25.30 15.74
C GLU A 137 -17.15 23.99 15.08
N ILE A 138 -17.64 24.07 13.84
CA ILE A 138 -18.03 22.91 13.03
C ILE A 138 -16.80 22.06 12.69
N GLU A 139 -15.71 22.67 12.24
CA GLU A 139 -14.45 22.01 11.92
C GLU A 139 -13.87 21.27 13.13
N ALA A 140 -13.81 21.94 14.29
CA ALA A 140 -13.30 21.34 15.52
C ALA A 140 -14.10 20.09 15.94
N VAL A 141 -15.42 20.10 15.76
CA VAL A 141 -16.27 18.93 16.04
C VAL A 141 -15.96 17.79 15.06
N PHE A 142 -15.72 18.07 13.78
CA PHE A 142 -15.41 17.04 12.79
C PHE A 142 -14.04 16.40 13.01
N ILE A 143 -13.04 17.19 13.38
CA ILE A 143 -11.73 16.67 13.79
C ILE A 143 -11.91 15.73 14.98
N GLN A 144 -12.62 16.16 16.02
CA GLN A 144 -12.84 15.35 17.21
C GLN A 144 -13.63 14.06 16.92
N ASP A 145 -14.62 14.13 16.02
CA ASP A 145 -15.39 12.95 15.59
C ASP A 145 -14.49 11.94 14.87
N PHE A 146 -13.64 12.39 13.94
CA PHE A 146 -12.67 11.53 13.27
C PHE A 146 -11.75 10.84 14.28
N LEU A 147 -11.13 11.61 15.17
CA LEU A 147 -10.22 11.09 16.19
C LEU A 147 -10.93 10.06 17.09
N THR A 148 -12.19 10.32 17.45
CA THR A 148 -13.01 9.41 18.25
C THR A 148 -13.31 8.10 17.51
N LEU A 149 -13.59 8.16 16.21
CA LEU A 149 -13.78 6.96 15.38
C LEU A 149 -12.47 6.18 15.23
N ALA A 150 -11.37 6.89 14.98
CA ALA A 150 -10.03 6.33 14.85
C ALA A 150 -9.56 5.64 16.13
N GLU A 151 -9.88 6.17 17.31
CA GLU A 151 -9.59 5.55 18.61
C GLU A 151 -10.36 4.26 18.86
N LYS A 152 -11.58 4.16 18.31
CA LYS A 152 -12.43 2.96 18.43
C LYS A 152 -12.14 1.92 17.35
N SER A 153 -11.48 2.32 16.28
CA SER A 153 -11.16 1.44 15.15
C SER A 153 -10.20 0.34 15.59
N GLU A 154 -10.60 -0.90 15.37
CA GLU A 154 -9.75 -2.06 15.58
C GLU A 154 -9.16 -2.52 14.23
N MET A 155 -8.00 -3.17 14.27
CA MET A 155 -7.46 -3.86 13.10
C MET A 155 -8.17 -5.20 12.94
N ASP A 156 -9.39 -5.24 12.44
CA ASP A 156 -10.18 -6.47 12.29
C ASP A 156 -10.51 -6.81 10.83
N LEU A 157 -10.25 -5.89 9.89
CA LEU A 157 -10.41 -6.12 8.47
C LEU A 157 -9.29 -7.05 7.96
N LEU A 158 -9.67 -8.27 7.60
CA LEU A 158 -8.77 -9.30 7.07
C LEU A 158 -9.08 -9.56 5.59
N LYS A 159 -8.09 -9.39 4.71
CA LYS A 159 -8.21 -9.67 3.27
C LYS A 159 -7.11 -10.60 2.79
N THR A 160 -7.48 -11.57 1.98
CA THR A 160 -6.52 -12.41 1.24
C THR A 160 -6.54 -11.99 -0.21
N VAL A 161 -5.38 -11.60 -0.74
CA VAL A 161 -5.22 -11.07 -2.10
C VAL A 161 -4.11 -11.80 -2.84
N GLU A 162 -4.26 -11.87 -4.15
CA GLU A 162 -3.23 -12.38 -5.05
C GLU A 162 -2.41 -11.22 -5.61
N VAL A 163 -1.09 -11.32 -5.46
CA VAL A 163 -0.11 -10.38 -6.01
C VAL A 163 0.54 -11.03 -7.22
N LYS A 164 0.45 -10.39 -8.37
CA LYS A 164 0.99 -10.85 -9.65
C LYS A 164 2.37 -10.26 -9.87
N LEU A 165 3.30 -11.10 -10.34
CA LEU A 165 4.67 -10.71 -10.60
C LEU A 165 5.16 -11.25 -11.94
N THR A 166 6.12 -10.51 -12.52
CA THR A 166 6.86 -10.89 -13.72
C THR A 166 8.36 -10.90 -13.44
N LEU A 167 9.05 -11.91 -13.97
CA LEU A 167 10.50 -11.99 -13.94
C LEU A 167 11.09 -11.15 -15.08
N VAL A 168 11.70 -10.02 -14.74
CA VAL A 168 12.35 -9.09 -15.69
C VAL A 168 13.84 -9.04 -15.37
N ASP A 169 14.69 -9.34 -16.35
CA ASP A 169 16.15 -9.32 -16.22
C ASP A 169 16.70 -10.09 -15.00
N GLY A 170 16.04 -11.21 -14.67
CA GLY A 170 16.42 -12.06 -13.55
C GLY A 170 15.97 -11.54 -12.18
N LYS A 171 15.09 -10.54 -12.12
CA LYS A 171 14.47 -10.01 -10.89
C LYS A 171 12.95 -10.13 -10.97
N TRP A 172 12.33 -10.54 -9.87
CA TRP A 172 10.87 -10.48 -9.77
C TRP A 172 10.44 -9.04 -9.48
N LEU A 173 9.50 -8.55 -10.27
CA LEU A 173 8.82 -7.27 -10.08
C LEU A 173 7.33 -7.54 -10.03
N MET A 174 6.61 -6.81 -9.18
CA MET A 174 5.16 -6.83 -9.17
C MET A 174 4.63 -6.23 -10.48
N ASP A 175 3.57 -6.81 -11.03
CA ASP A 175 2.93 -6.26 -12.21
C ASP A 175 2.35 -4.87 -11.86
N GLY A 176 2.70 -3.84 -12.63
CA GLY A 176 2.22 -2.47 -12.43
C GLY A 176 0.79 -2.22 -12.93
N GLY A 177 0.44 -0.94 -13.08
CA GLY A 177 -0.94 -0.53 -13.40
C GLY A 177 -1.95 -1.06 -12.37
N ASP A 178 -3.10 -1.55 -12.84
CA ASP A 178 -4.17 -2.07 -11.97
C ASP A 178 -3.99 -3.53 -11.54
N ALA A 179 -2.94 -4.22 -12.01
CA ALA A 179 -2.80 -5.67 -11.84
C ALA A 179 -2.80 -6.12 -10.37
N ASN A 180 -2.30 -5.25 -9.49
CA ASN A 180 -2.19 -5.46 -8.04
C ASN A 180 -3.05 -4.49 -7.22
N ARG A 181 -4.04 -3.82 -7.83
CA ARG A 181 -4.95 -2.87 -7.15
C ARG A 181 -5.54 -3.41 -5.84
N LEU A 182 -5.90 -4.71 -5.81
CA LEU A 182 -6.46 -5.34 -4.60
C LEU A 182 -5.48 -5.36 -3.43
N LEU A 183 -4.17 -5.44 -3.68
CA LEU A 183 -3.15 -5.33 -2.63
C LEU A 183 -3.19 -3.93 -2.01
N PHE A 184 -3.21 -2.88 -2.84
CA PHE A 184 -3.30 -1.49 -2.37
C PHE A 184 -4.58 -1.24 -1.58
N ASN A 185 -5.71 -1.73 -2.07
CA ASN A 185 -6.99 -1.60 -1.36
C ASN A 185 -6.99 -2.38 -0.03
N ALA A 186 -6.32 -3.54 0.01
CA ALA A 186 -6.20 -4.33 1.24
C ALA A 186 -5.30 -3.67 2.29
N VAL A 187 -4.18 -3.06 1.89
CA VAL A 187 -3.29 -2.37 2.86
C VAL A 187 -3.90 -1.05 3.35
N THR A 188 -4.69 -0.38 2.52
CA THR A 188 -5.42 0.85 2.88
C THR A 188 -6.73 0.61 3.60
N GLY A 189 -7.12 -0.65 3.80
CA GLY A 189 -8.37 -0.95 4.48
C GLY A 189 -9.59 -0.37 3.76
N ASP A 190 -9.64 -0.53 2.44
CA ASP A 190 -10.73 -0.05 1.57
C ASP A 190 -10.86 1.46 1.40
N PHE A 191 -9.91 2.25 1.91
CA PHE A 191 -9.91 3.69 1.67
C PHE A 191 -9.90 4.06 0.17
N LEU A 192 -9.15 3.34 -0.66
CA LEU A 192 -9.14 3.60 -2.11
C LEU A 192 -10.52 3.38 -2.76
N SER A 193 -11.22 2.33 -2.35
CA SER A 193 -12.59 2.09 -2.85
C SER A 193 -13.55 3.17 -2.36
N PHE A 194 -13.40 3.62 -1.11
CA PHE A 194 -14.17 4.74 -0.59
C PHE A 194 -13.93 6.03 -1.39
N ALA A 195 -12.67 6.37 -1.68
CA ALA A 195 -12.32 7.59 -2.40
C ALA A 195 -12.93 7.62 -3.82
N GLU A 196 -12.86 6.51 -4.55
CA GLU A 196 -13.44 6.37 -5.89
C GLU A 196 -14.98 6.45 -5.89
N GLU A 197 -15.63 5.90 -4.86
CA GLU A 197 -17.07 5.95 -4.72
C GLU A 197 -17.59 7.32 -4.25
N ASN A 198 -16.70 8.17 -3.71
CA ASN A 198 -17.02 9.47 -3.14
C ASN A 198 -16.13 10.59 -3.76
N PRO A 199 -16.38 10.98 -5.02
CA PRO A 199 -15.55 11.94 -5.76
C PRO A 199 -15.54 13.37 -5.19
N ILE A 200 -16.32 13.65 -4.14
CA ILE A 200 -16.17 14.85 -3.31
C ILE A 200 -14.76 14.98 -2.69
N PHE A 201 -13.96 13.91 -2.68
CA PHE A 201 -12.55 13.91 -2.30
C PHE A 201 -11.58 14.05 -3.51
N GLU A 202 -12.07 14.01 -4.76
CA GLU A 202 -11.26 14.27 -5.96
C GLU A 202 -11.30 15.75 -6.40
N GLU A 203 -12.41 16.47 -6.12
CA GLU A 203 -12.63 17.85 -6.59
C GLU A 203 -12.02 18.95 -5.69
N GLY A 204 -10.81 18.74 -5.19
CA GLY A 204 -9.99 19.81 -4.58
C GLY A 204 -9.21 20.66 -5.61
N THR A 205 -9.41 20.45 -6.91
CA THR A 205 -8.60 21.05 -8.00
C THR A 205 -9.39 21.87 -9.03
N ALA A 206 -10.55 22.42 -8.66
CA ALA A 206 -11.27 23.33 -9.54
C ALA A 206 -11.85 24.54 -8.80
N GLU A 207 -10.98 25.47 -8.39
CA GLU A 207 -11.20 26.93 -8.51
C GLU A 207 -9.89 27.68 -8.72
#